data_AF-A0A947UB25-F1
#
_entry.id   AF-A0A947UB25-F1
#
_cell.length_a   1.000
_cell.length_b   1.000
_cell.length_c   1.000
_cell.angle_alpha   90.00
_cell.angle_beta   90.00
_cell.angle_gamma   90.00
#
_symmetry.space_group_name_H-M   'P 1'
#
loop_
_entity.id
_entity.type
_entity.pdbx_description
1 polymer ?
#
loop_
_entity_poly.entity_id
_entity_poly.type
_entity_poly.pdbx_seq_one_letter_code
_entity_poly.pdbx_strand_id
1 'polypeptide(L)'
;MRYAKGFKLALATAGFSGVAVFLNSLTVKAVGDALVFTTVKNLGVAIILGMILLKNKINWQEIKNNWWKLGLIGVIGGSLPFYLFFKGLTMVNPATGALIHKTLIFWVALWALPFFKEKISLK
;
A
#
# COMPACT_ATOMS: atom_id res chain seq x y z
N MET A 1 -10.37 2.58 26.98
CA MET A 1 -11.15 3.11 25.83
C MET A 1 -10.34 3.47 24.56
N ARG A 2 -8.99 3.43 24.55
CA ARG A 2 -8.18 3.81 23.36
C ARG A 2 -8.15 2.76 22.23
N TYR A 3 -8.35 1.47 22.57
CA TYR A 3 -8.35 0.36 21.61
C TYR A 3 -9.62 0.30 20.74
N ALA A 4 -10.78 0.75 21.25
CA ALA A 4 -12.04 0.70 20.52
C ALA A 4 -12.01 1.54 19.23
N LYS A 5 -11.36 2.72 19.26
CA LYS A 5 -11.17 3.56 18.07
C LYS A 5 -10.27 2.88 17.04
N GLY A 6 -9.17 2.28 17.49
CA GLY A 6 -8.26 1.54 16.62
C GLY A 6 -8.95 0.36 15.92
N PHE A 7 -9.75 -0.41 16.68
CA PHE A 7 -10.51 -1.52 16.13
C PHE A 7 -11.53 -1.08 15.07
N LYS A 8 -12.26 0.01 15.31
CA LYS A 8 -13.19 0.58 14.32
C LYS A 8 -12.48 1.00 13.03
N LEU A 9 -11.32 1.65 13.14
CA LEU A 9 -10.52 2.05 11.97
C LEU A 9 -9.97 0.84 11.21
N ALA A 10 -9.54 -0.20 11.91
CA ALA A 10 -9.06 -1.44 11.30
C ALA A 10 -10.19 -2.16 10.55
N LEU A 11 -11.38 -2.28 11.15
CA LEU A 11 -12.55 -2.86 10.49
C LEU A 11 -12.98 -2.06 9.25
N ALA A 12 -13.02 -0.73 9.36
CA ALA A 12 -13.31 0.12 8.21
C ALA A 12 -12.30 -0.13 7.08
N THR A 13 -11.00 -0.15 7.41
CA THR A 13 -9.93 -0.42 6.45
C THR A 13 -10.06 -1.81 5.82
N ALA A 14 -10.45 -2.83 6.59
CA ALA A 14 -10.70 -4.17 6.07
C ALA A 14 -11.85 -4.18 5.05
N GLY A 15 -12.96 -3.49 5.35
CA GLY A 15 -14.09 -3.32 4.44
C GLY A 15 -13.70 -2.60 3.15
N PHE A 16 -13.05 -1.44 3.26
CA PHE A 16 -12.52 -0.70 2.10
C PHE A 16 -11.56 -1.55 1.28
N SER A 17 -10.65 -2.28 1.93
CA SER A 17 -9.68 -3.13 1.26
C SER A 17 -10.36 -4.27 0.51
N GLY A 18 -11.35 -4.95 1.10
CA GLY A 18 -12.07 -6.05 0.44
C GLY A 18 -12.75 -5.59 -0.86
N VAL A 19 -13.53 -4.51 -0.77
CA VAL A 19 -14.21 -3.91 -1.93
C VAL A 19 -13.19 -3.43 -2.96
N ALA A 20 -12.11 -2.78 -2.53
CA ALA A 20 -11.08 -2.28 -3.42
C ALA A 20 -10.38 -3.41 -4.21
N VAL A 21 -10.07 -4.55 -3.59
CA VAL A 21 -9.42 -5.67 -4.31
C VAL A 21 -10.33 -6.21 -5.42
N PHE A 22 -11.62 -6.35 -5.13
CA PHE A 22 -12.59 -6.80 -6.13
C PHE A 22 -12.69 -5.82 -7.30
N LEU A 23 -12.94 -4.54 -7.02
CA LEU A 23 -13.04 -3.51 -8.05
C LEU A 23 -11.75 -3.37 -8.85
N ASN A 24 -10.60 -3.34 -8.17
CA ASN A 24 -9.31 -3.22 -8.83
C ASN A 24 -9.01 -4.41 -9.75
N SER A 25 -9.44 -5.63 -9.39
CA SER A 25 -9.26 -6.81 -10.25
C SER A 25 -10.09 -6.68 -11.54
N LEU A 26 -11.32 -6.16 -11.45
CA LEU A 26 -12.12 -5.87 -12.64
C LEU A 26 -11.49 -4.75 -13.48
N THR A 27 -11.11 -3.65 -12.84
CA THR A 27 -10.59 -2.47 -13.56
C THR A 27 -9.23 -2.72 -14.19
N VAL A 28 -8.29 -3.40 -13.52
CA VAL A 28 -6.97 -3.69 -14.11
C VAL A 28 -7.11 -4.60 -15.34
N LYS A 29 -8.05 -5.57 -15.31
CA LYS A 29 -8.35 -6.43 -16.45
C LYS A 29 -8.98 -5.65 -17.60
N ALA A 30 -9.87 -4.71 -17.29
CA ALA A 30 -10.49 -3.82 -18.29
C ALA A 30 -9.48 -2.85 -18.94
N VAL A 31 -8.52 -2.33 -18.17
CA VAL A 31 -7.43 -1.48 -18.68
C VAL A 31 -6.43 -2.28 -19.53
N GLY A 32 -6.26 -3.58 -19.26
CA GLY A 32 -5.40 -4.49 -20.02
C GLY A 32 -3.91 -4.40 -19.67
N ASP A 33 -3.45 -3.27 -19.12
CA ASP A 33 -2.07 -3.06 -18.70
C ASP A 33 -1.97 -2.67 -17.21
N ALA A 34 -1.29 -3.51 -16.44
CA ALA A 34 -1.09 -3.31 -15.00
C ALA A 34 -0.16 -2.13 -14.67
N LEU A 35 0.84 -1.84 -15.51
CA LEU A 35 1.75 -0.71 -15.33
C LEU A 35 1.03 0.61 -15.56
N VAL A 36 0.20 0.69 -16.62
CA VAL A 36 -0.65 1.87 -16.88
C VAL A 36 -1.61 2.08 -15.71
N PHE A 37 -2.32 1.03 -15.30
CA PHE A 37 -3.27 1.10 -14.18
C PHE A 37 -2.60 1.56 -12.88
N THR A 38 -1.43 0.99 -12.56
CA THR A 38 -0.66 1.35 -11.36
C THR A 38 -0.23 2.81 -11.40
N THR A 39 0.33 3.25 -12.53
CA THR A 39 0.82 4.62 -12.71
C THR A 39 -0.31 5.63 -12.54
N VAL A 40 -1.45 5.40 -13.20
CA VAL A 40 -2.62 6.28 -13.10
C VAL A 40 -3.14 6.36 -11.67
N LYS A 41 -3.29 5.21 -10.97
CA LYS A 41 -3.74 5.21 -9.58
C LYS A 41 -2.77 5.92 -8.64
N ASN A 42 -1.46 5.67 -8.78
CA ASN A 42 -0.44 6.28 -7.94
C ASN A 42 -0.33 7.79 -8.20
N LEU A 43 -0.44 8.23 -9.45
CA LEU A 43 -0.51 9.65 -9.79
C LEU A 43 -1.74 10.32 -9.20
N GLY A 44 -2.91 9.66 -9.24
CA GLY A 44 -4.12 10.15 -8.59
C GLY A 44 -3.92 10.38 -7.09
N VAL A 45 -3.31 9.42 -6.40
CA VAL A 45 -2.95 9.56 -4.97
C VAL A 45 -1.93 10.68 -4.77
N ALA A 46 -0.90 10.77 -5.61
CA ALA A 46 0.12 11.81 -5.52
C ALA A 46 -0.47 13.23 -5.68
N ILE A 47 -1.44 13.41 -6.58
CA ILE A 47 -2.15 14.68 -6.76
C ILE A 47 -2.95 15.02 -5.50
N ILE A 48 -3.74 14.08 -4.98
CA ILE A 48 -4.56 14.28 -3.77
C ILE A 48 -3.68 14.64 -2.57
N LEU A 49 -2.64 13.84 -2.31
CA LEU A 49 -1.72 14.10 -1.21
C LEU A 49 -0.91 15.39 -1.43
N GLY A 50 -0.51 15.66 -2.67
CA GLY A 50 0.17 16.90 -3.05
C GLY A 50 -0.68 18.13 -2.71
N MET A 51 -1.97 18.14 -3.07
CA MET A 51 -2.89 19.24 -2.72
C MET A 51 -3.04 19.43 -1.21
N ILE A 52 -3.07 18.34 -0.43
CA ILE A 52 -3.10 18.41 1.03
C ILE A 52 -1.79 18.99 1.58
N LEU A 53 -0.65 18.56 1.04
CA LEU A 53 0.67 19.02 1.45
C LEU A 53 0.92 20.50 1.14
N LEU A 54 0.38 21.02 0.04
CA LEU A 54 0.48 22.45 -0.32
C LEU A 54 -0.16 23.38 0.73
N LYS A 55 -1.09 22.87 1.54
CA LYS A 55 -1.69 23.63 2.66
C LYS A 55 -0.80 23.68 3.89
N ASN A 56 0.31 22.93 3.90
CA ASN A 56 1.24 22.83 5.02
C ASN A 56 2.56 23.57 4.71
N LYS A 57 3.30 23.94 5.76
CA LYS A 57 4.65 24.50 5.60
C LYS A 57 5.63 23.38 5.24
N ILE A 58 5.92 23.25 3.94
CA ILE A 58 6.89 22.26 3.43
C ILE A 58 8.32 22.79 3.59
N ASN A 59 9.19 22.02 4.23
CA ASN A 59 10.63 22.28 4.22
C ASN A 59 11.27 21.64 2.98
N TRP A 60 11.44 22.44 1.93
CA TRP A 60 12.04 22.00 0.67
C TRP A 60 13.50 21.58 0.78
N GLN A 61 14.24 22.12 1.75
CA GLN A 61 15.63 21.74 1.96
C GLN A 61 15.74 20.30 2.48
N GLU A 62 14.85 19.91 3.39
CA GLU A 62 14.80 18.54 3.92
C GLU A 62 14.46 17.51 2.83
N ILE A 63 13.55 17.87 1.91
CA ILE A 63 13.19 17.02 0.77
C ILE A 63 14.41 16.81 -0.14
N LYS A 64 15.12 17.88 -0.48
CA LYS A 64 16.33 17.79 -1.33
C LYS A 64 17.41 16.93 -0.68
N ASN A 65 17.65 17.12 0.62
CA ASN A 65 18.64 16.36 1.38
C ASN A 65 18.33 14.86 1.44
N ASN A 66 17.05 14.48 1.41
CA ASN A 66 16.60 13.08 1.50
C ASN A 66 16.02 12.53 0.21
N TRP A 67 16.18 13.22 -0.94
CA TRP A 67 15.51 12.86 -2.19
C TRP A 67 15.75 11.41 -2.61
N TRP A 68 16.98 10.92 -2.43
CA TRP A 68 17.32 9.53 -2.75
C TRP A 68 16.57 8.52 -1.85
N LYS A 69 16.42 8.80 -0.55
CA LYS A 69 15.66 7.95 0.39
C LYS A 69 14.19 7.96 0.04
N LEU A 70 13.64 9.14 -0.26
CA LEU A 70 12.25 9.31 -0.68
C LEU A 70 11.99 8.56 -1.98
N GLY A 71 12.90 8.64 -2.95
CA GLY A 71 12.85 7.87 -4.19
C GLY A 71 12.89 6.36 -3.93
N LEU A 72 13.79 5.89 -3.07
CA LEU A 72 13.92 4.48 -2.74
C LEU A 72 12.66 3.93 -2.05
N ILE A 73 12.09 4.68 -1.09
CA ILE A 73 10.82 4.35 -0.44
C ILE A 73 9.68 4.35 -1.46
N GLY A 74 9.64 5.33 -2.37
CA GLY A 74 8.63 5.42 -3.42
C GLY A 74 8.70 4.25 -4.41
N VAL A 75 9.89 3.80 -4.78
CA VAL A 75 10.08 2.67 -5.71
C VAL A 75 9.80 1.34 -5.01
N ILE A 76 10.48 1.07 -3.89
CA ILE A 76 10.44 -0.24 -3.21
C ILE A 76 9.14 -0.42 -2.42
N GLY A 77 8.65 0.62 -1.76
CA GLY A 77 7.42 0.57 -0.98
C GLY A 77 6.16 0.89 -1.78
N GLY A 78 6.25 1.83 -2.73
CA GLY A 78 5.08 2.42 -3.40
C GLY A 78 4.85 2.01 -4.86
N SER A 79 5.89 1.63 -5.61
CA SER A 79 5.76 1.41 -7.05
C SER A 79 5.78 -0.08 -7.40
N LEU A 80 6.87 -0.76 -7.05
CA LEU A 80 7.05 -2.19 -7.37
C LEU A 80 5.97 -3.07 -6.74
N PRO A 81 5.61 -2.95 -5.44
CA PRO A 81 4.61 -3.82 -4.84
C PRO A 81 3.22 -3.63 -5.46
N PHE A 82 2.85 -2.39 -5.79
CA PHE A 82 1.57 -2.09 -6.42
C PHE A 82 1.49 -2.64 -7.84
N TYR A 83 2.54 -2.45 -8.64
CA TYR A 83 2.63 -3.05 -9.96
C TYR A 83 2.51 -4.58 -9.90
N LEU A 84 3.29 -5.23 -9.03
CA LEU A 84 3.25 -6.68 -8.86
C LEU A 84 1.89 -7.18 -8.37
N PHE A 85 1.25 -6.45 -7.45
CA PHE A 85 -0.08 -6.77 -6.96
C PHE A 85 -1.13 -6.69 -8.08
N PHE A 86 -1.17 -5.58 -8.82
CA PHE A 86 -2.13 -5.42 -9.92
C PHE A 86 -1.85 -6.40 -11.07
N LYS A 87 -0.59 -6.66 -11.39
CA LYS A 87 -0.21 -7.72 -12.33
C LYS A 87 -0.71 -9.08 -11.83
N GLY A 88 -0.52 -9.40 -10.55
CA GLY A 88 -1.08 -10.59 -9.90
C GLY A 88 -2.59 -10.70 -10.08
N LEU A 89 -3.33 -9.61 -9.85
CA LEU A 89 -4.78 -9.58 -10.02
C LEU A 89 -5.24 -9.84 -11.47
N THR A 90 -4.40 -9.60 -12.48
CA THR A 90 -4.72 -9.99 -13.87
C THR A 90 -4.64 -11.50 -14.08
N MET A 91 -3.84 -12.20 -13.29
CA MET A 91 -3.52 -13.63 -13.45
C MET A 91 -4.44 -14.56 -12.64
N VAL A 92 -5.15 -14.03 -11.63
CA VAL A 92 -6.02 -14.83 -10.75
C VAL A 92 -7.41 -14.20 -10.58
N ASN A 93 -8.32 -14.92 -9.93
CA ASN A 93 -9.59 -14.34 -9.49
C ASN A 93 -9.36 -13.41 -8.26
N PRO A 94 -10.27 -12.47 -7.98
CA PRO A 94 -10.09 -11.49 -6.92
C PRO A 94 -9.95 -12.10 -5.52
N ALA A 95 -10.65 -13.21 -5.23
CA ALA A 95 -10.63 -13.85 -3.93
C ALA A 95 -9.27 -14.50 -3.65
N THR A 96 -8.72 -15.24 -4.62
CA THR A 96 -7.37 -15.82 -4.54
C THR A 96 -6.31 -14.72 -4.41
N GLY A 97 -6.41 -13.66 -5.22
CA GLY A 97 -5.49 -12.52 -5.14
C GLY A 97 -5.55 -11.82 -3.78
N ALA A 98 -6.74 -11.61 -3.23
CA ALA A 98 -6.93 -11.07 -1.89
C ALA A 98 -6.29 -11.97 -0.82
N LEU A 99 -6.55 -13.28 -0.87
CA LEU A 99 -6.05 -14.24 0.12
C LEU A 99 -4.51 -14.24 0.13
N ILE A 100 -3.88 -14.35 -1.04
CA ILE A 100 -2.42 -14.30 -1.18
C ILE A 100 -1.89 -12.98 -0.60
N HIS A 101 -2.48 -11.85 -0.98
CA HIS A 101 -2.05 -10.54 -0.46
C HIS A 101 -2.24 -10.42 1.06
N LYS A 102 -3.24 -11.08 1.67
CA LYS A 102 -3.43 -11.03 3.12
C LYS A 102 -2.44 -11.89 3.91
N THR A 103 -1.72 -12.81 3.25
CA THR A 103 -0.56 -13.48 3.87
C THR A 103 0.59 -12.51 4.20
N LEU A 104 0.53 -11.26 3.70
CA LEU A 104 1.48 -10.18 4.01
C LEU A 104 1.75 -10.04 5.52
N ILE A 105 0.75 -10.30 6.38
CA ILE A 105 0.95 -10.25 7.83
C ILE A 105 2.07 -11.19 8.30
N PHE A 106 2.17 -12.38 7.73
CA PHE A 106 3.21 -13.35 8.07
C PHE A 106 4.57 -12.91 7.54
N TRP A 107 4.62 -12.40 6.31
CA TRP A 107 5.86 -11.88 5.73
C TRP A 107 6.38 -10.67 6.50
N VAL A 108 5.50 -9.75 6.89
CA VAL A 108 5.86 -8.58 7.71
C VAL A 108 6.34 -9.02 9.09
N ALA A 109 5.65 -9.95 9.76
CA ALA A 109 6.07 -10.47 11.05
C ALA A 109 7.44 -11.18 10.97
N LEU A 110 7.68 -11.96 9.92
CA LEU A 110 8.95 -12.63 9.67
C LEU A 110 10.11 -11.64 9.54
N TRP A 111 9.90 -10.54 8.79
CA TRP A 111 10.90 -9.50 8.61
C TRP A 111 11.03 -8.56 9.81
N ALA A 112 9.97 -8.38 10.61
CA ALA A 112 10.03 -7.53 11.80
C ALA A 112 11.03 -8.04 12.85
N LEU A 113 11.19 -9.36 12.95
CA LEU A 113 12.13 -10.01 13.85
C LEU A 113 13.58 -9.54 13.65
N PRO A 114 14.22 -9.71 12.47
CA PRO A 114 15.60 -9.28 12.27
C PRO A 114 15.76 -7.76 12.18
N PHE A 115 14.80 -7.05 11.58
CA PHE A 115 14.95 -5.61 11.30
C PHE A 115 14.65 -4.72 12.50
N PHE A 116 13.59 -5.03 13.26
CA PHE A 116 13.17 -4.23 14.42
C PHE A 116 13.59 -4.86 15.75
N LYS A 117 14.17 -6.07 15.73
CA LYS A 117 14.58 -6.82 16.93
C LYS A 117 13.41 -7.02 17.90
N GLU A 118 12.19 -7.10 17.37
CA GLU A 118 10.99 -7.29 18.17
C GLU A 118 10.97 -8.70 18.79
N LYS A 119 10.55 -8.78 20.05
CA LYS A 119 10.35 -10.06 20.73
C LYS A 119 8.91 -10.52 20.50
N ILE A 120 8.74 -11.67 19.85
CA ILE A 120 7.42 -12.30 19.78
C ILE A 120 7.13 -12.90 21.16
N SER A 121 6.23 -12.25 21.91
CA SER A 121 5.63 -12.84 23.09
C SER A 121 4.45 -13.70 22.65
N LEU A 122 4.49 -14.99 22.97
CA LEU A 122 3.34 -15.89 22.90
C LEU A 122 2.47 -15.85 24.17
N LYS A 123 2.77 -14.90 25.07
CA LYS A 123 1.97 -14.57 26.25
C LYS A 123 1.18 -13.29 26.02
#